data_AF-A0A3C1L6Z7-F1
#
_entry.id   AF-A0A3C1L6Z7-F1
#
_cell.length_a   1.000
_cell.length_b   1.000
_cell.length_c   1.000
_cell.angle_alpha   90.00
_cell.angle_beta   90.00
_cell.angle_gamma   90.00
#
_symmetry.space_group_name_H-M   'P 1'
#
loop_
_entity.id
_entity.type
_entity.pdbx_description
1 polymer ?
#
loop_
_entity_poly.entity_id
_entity_poly.type
_entity_poly.pdbx_seq_one_letter_code
_entity_poly.pdbx_strand_id
1 'polypeptide(L)'
;GKKHPWERDWSYGWSMMRIGALLRRTDMAWLDAWYARAGRALHEEGHKPHEPAVARHLLQEIGLDPGLVDAAIADPTTHDEVLAEHQRVIDGGGYGVPTLVFPDGQMLFGPVLLDPPTGEAAVRLWHGVTAWLEFPHVFELQRPKTPAHQRAIATAFRPYLDARDWVSINRGEVINFSRPNPEG
;
A
#
# COMPACT_ATOMS: atom_id res chain seq x y z
N GLY A 1 10.99 -22.01 6.83
CA GLY A 1 10.60 -20.59 6.94
C GLY A 1 9.19 -20.42 6.40
N LYS A 2 8.49 -19.32 6.73
CA LYS A 2 7.23 -18.99 6.06
C LYS A 2 7.56 -18.63 4.60
N LYS A 3 6.85 -19.23 3.63
CA LYS A 3 7.00 -18.91 2.20
C LYS A 3 6.86 -17.40 1.96
N HIS A 4 7.68 -16.80 1.12
CA HIS A 4 7.53 -15.42 0.68
C HIS A 4 6.19 -15.23 -0.06
N PRO A 5 5.64 -14.00 -0.14
CA PRO A 5 4.40 -13.73 -0.88
C PRO A 5 4.44 -14.23 -2.33
N TRP A 6 5.58 -14.08 -3.01
CA TRP A 6 5.80 -14.53 -4.40
C TRP A 6 5.94 -16.06 -4.53
N GLU A 7 6.15 -16.81 -3.45
CA GLU A 7 6.26 -18.28 -3.51
C GLU A 7 4.89 -18.98 -3.35
N ARG A 8 3.79 -18.23 -3.38
CA ARG A 8 2.43 -18.72 -3.14
C ARG A 8 1.56 -18.49 -4.37
N ASP A 9 0.69 -19.45 -4.66
CA ASP A 9 -0.30 -19.34 -5.75
C ASP A 9 -1.21 -18.12 -5.57
N TRP A 10 -1.50 -17.80 -4.30
CA TRP A 10 -2.24 -16.62 -3.91
C TRP A 10 -1.69 -16.02 -2.62
N SER A 11 -1.53 -14.70 -2.58
CA SER A 11 -1.03 -14.01 -1.40
C SER A 11 -1.74 -12.69 -1.13
N TYR A 12 -1.80 -12.36 0.16
CA TYR A 12 -2.12 -11.02 0.63
C TYR A 12 -1.19 -9.99 -0.03
N GLY A 13 -1.75 -8.99 -0.69
CA GLY A 13 -1.02 -7.96 -1.43
C GLY A 13 -0.54 -8.38 -2.83
N TRP A 14 0.23 -9.47 -2.96
CA TRP A 14 0.86 -9.84 -4.24
C TRP A 14 -0.12 -10.14 -5.35
N SER A 15 -1.19 -10.89 -5.07
CA SER A 15 -2.23 -11.17 -6.06
C SER A 15 -2.92 -9.90 -6.56
N MET A 16 -3.11 -8.91 -5.68
CA MET A 16 -3.71 -7.62 -6.05
C MET A 16 -2.80 -6.80 -6.95
N MET A 17 -1.48 -6.86 -6.72
CA MET A 17 -0.49 -6.22 -7.60
C MET A 17 -0.45 -6.90 -8.97
N ARG A 18 -0.58 -8.24 -9.05
CA ARG A 18 -0.66 -8.97 -10.31
C ARG A 18 -1.90 -8.59 -11.13
N ILE A 19 -3.05 -8.40 -10.48
CA ILE A 19 -4.25 -7.84 -11.14
C ILE A 19 -3.93 -6.45 -11.71
N GLY A 20 -3.34 -5.56 -10.90
CA GLY A 20 -2.91 -4.23 -11.36
C GLY A 20 -1.93 -4.28 -12.54
N ALA A 21 -0.95 -5.20 -12.52
CA ALA A 21 0.01 -5.39 -13.58
C ALA A 21 -0.65 -5.84 -14.90
N LEU A 22 -1.69 -6.67 -14.85
CA LEU A 22 -2.50 -6.99 -16.03
C LEU A 22 -3.27 -5.76 -16.53
N LEU A 23 -3.96 -5.04 -15.64
CA LEU A 23 -4.84 -3.92 -15.99
C LEU A 23 -4.10 -2.78 -16.71
N ARG A 24 -2.91 -2.41 -16.23
CA ARG A 24 -2.10 -1.34 -16.84
C ARG A 24 -1.63 -1.65 -18.27
N ARG A 25 -1.60 -2.92 -18.68
CA ARG A 25 -1.25 -3.29 -20.06
C ARG A 25 -2.34 -2.88 -21.05
N THR A 26 -3.58 -2.77 -20.57
CA THR A 26 -4.71 -2.29 -21.35
C THR A 26 -4.85 -0.77 -21.23
N ASP A 27 -4.92 -0.26 -20.00
CA ASP A 27 -5.09 1.16 -19.72
C ASP A 27 -4.58 1.50 -18.31
N MET A 28 -3.77 2.55 -18.20
CA MET A 28 -3.33 3.06 -16.89
C MET A 28 -4.51 3.54 -16.03
N ALA A 29 -5.61 4.01 -16.65
CA ALA A 29 -6.81 4.38 -15.92
C ALA A 29 -7.48 3.19 -15.22
N TRP A 30 -7.33 1.98 -15.75
CA TRP A 30 -7.86 0.77 -15.09
C TRP A 30 -7.03 0.39 -13.86
N LEU A 31 -5.70 0.54 -13.94
CA LEU A 31 -4.84 0.39 -12.78
C LEU A 31 -5.20 1.42 -11.70
N ASP A 32 -5.42 2.67 -12.08
CA ASP A 32 -5.78 3.73 -11.14
C ASP A 32 -7.13 3.44 -10.45
N ALA A 33 -8.16 3.08 -11.23
CA ALA A 33 -9.46 2.70 -10.69
C ALA A 33 -9.38 1.47 -9.76
N TRP A 34 -8.62 0.45 -10.14
CA TRP A 34 -8.40 -0.74 -9.30
C TRP A 34 -7.67 -0.39 -8.00
N TYR A 35 -6.58 0.38 -8.08
CA TYR A 35 -5.81 0.79 -6.92
C TYR A 35 -6.66 1.59 -5.94
N ALA A 36 -7.41 2.58 -6.43
CA ALA A 36 -8.30 3.39 -5.62
C ALA A 36 -9.42 2.56 -4.98
N ARG A 37 -10.10 1.71 -5.78
CA ARG A 37 -11.24 0.93 -5.29
C ARG A 37 -10.80 -0.13 -4.28
N ALA A 38 -9.77 -0.90 -4.58
CA ALA A 38 -9.27 -1.94 -3.71
C ALA A 38 -8.61 -1.37 -2.44
N GLY A 39 -7.94 -0.22 -2.55
CA GLY A 39 -7.41 0.52 -1.41
C GLY A 39 -8.51 0.99 -0.46
N ARG A 40 -9.58 1.62 -0.99
CA ARG A 40 -10.76 2.02 -0.21
C ARG A 40 -11.42 0.83 0.47
N ALA A 41 -11.62 -0.27 -0.28
CA ALA A 41 -12.17 -1.52 0.24
C ALA A 41 -11.39 -2.01 1.47
N LEU A 42 -10.06 -2.04 1.37
CA LEU A 42 -9.20 -2.53 2.44
C LEU A 42 -9.12 -1.58 3.63
N HIS A 43 -8.89 -0.30 3.38
CA HIS A 43 -8.47 0.65 4.40
C HIS A 43 -9.63 1.40 5.06
N GLU A 44 -10.68 1.69 4.29
CA GLU A 44 -11.83 2.48 4.76
C GLU A 44 -13.03 1.59 5.09
N GLU A 45 -13.28 0.56 4.27
CA GLU A 45 -14.50 -0.27 4.36
C GLU A 45 -14.29 -1.58 5.14
N GLY A 46 -13.04 -1.96 5.41
CA GLY A 46 -12.72 -3.22 6.12
C GLY A 46 -13.03 -4.49 5.30
N HIS A 47 -13.13 -4.38 3.99
CA HIS A 47 -13.25 -5.53 3.09
C HIS A 47 -11.88 -6.19 2.85
N LYS A 48 -11.93 -7.42 2.33
CA LYS A 48 -10.75 -8.25 2.09
C LYS A 48 -10.52 -8.40 0.58
N PRO A 49 -10.02 -7.37 -0.15
CA PRO A 49 -9.76 -7.43 -1.59
C PRO A 49 -8.73 -8.49 -2.01
N HIS A 50 -7.98 -9.02 -1.04
CA HIS A 50 -7.12 -10.17 -1.22
C HIS A 50 -7.88 -11.50 -1.17
N GLU A 51 -9.20 -11.54 -1.02
CA GLU A 51 -10.00 -12.73 -1.28
C GLU A 51 -10.43 -12.71 -2.75
N PRO A 52 -10.26 -13.80 -3.52
CA PRO A 52 -10.58 -13.80 -4.95
C PRO A 52 -12.03 -13.40 -5.26
N ALA A 53 -12.99 -13.79 -4.44
CA ALA A 53 -14.40 -13.41 -4.63
C ALA A 53 -14.62 -11.90 -4.46
N VAL A 54 -13.98 -11.30 -3.45
CA VAL A 54 -14.02 -9.85 -3.22
C VAL A 54 -13.31 -9.12 -4.35
N ALA A 55 -12.13 -9.57 -4.78
CA ALA A 55 -11.42 -8.98 -5.92
C ALA A 55 -12.28 -8.94 -7.19
N ARG A 56 -12.97 -10.05 -7.51
CA ARG A 56 -13.91 -10.12 -8.65
C ARG A 56 -15.06 -9.14 -8.51
N HIS A 57 -15.65 -9.05 -7.31
CA HIS A 57 -16.72 -8.11 -7.04
C HIS A 57 -16.27 -6.64 -7.21
N LEU A 58 -15.09 -6.29 -6.70
CA LEU A 58 -14.54 -4.93 -6.82
C LEU A 58 -14.26 -4.55 -8.28
N LEU A 59 -13.81 -5.48 -9.12
CA LEU A 59 -13.68 -5.25 -10.57
C LEU A 59 -15.04 -4.96 -11.22
N GLN A 60 -16.09 -5.70 -10.84
CA GLN A 60 -17.44 -5.45 -11.35
C GLN A 60 -17.94 -4.05 -10.96
N GLU A 61 -17.67 -3.60 -9.73
CA GLU A 61 -18.06 -2.25 -9.27
C GLU A 61 -17.44 -1.12 -10.09
N ILE A 62 -16.23 -1.34 -10.63
CA ILE A 62 -15.57 -0.38 -11.53
C ILE A 62 -15.82 -0.67 -13.02
N GLY A 63 -16.79 -1.55 -13.34
CA GLY A 63 -17.23 -1.83 -14.70
C GLY A 63 -16.30 -2.76 -15.49
N LEU A 64 -15.43 -3.51 -14.83
CA LEU A 64 -14.49 -4.44 -15.44
C LEU A 64 -14.94 -5.90 -15.29
N ASP A 65 -14.47 -6.76 -16.20
CA ASP A 65 -14.77 -8.19 -16.17
C ASP A 65 -14.15 -8.85 -14.92
N PRO A 66 -14.95 -9.50 -14.05
CA PRO A 66 -14.41 -10.27 -12.91
C PRO A 66 -13.44 -11.37 -13.33
N GLY A 67 -13.54 -11.90 -14.56
CA GLY A 67 -12.62 -12.90 -15.11
C GLY A 67 -11.17 -12.43 -15.19
N LEU A 68 -10.91 -11.11 -15.14
CA LEU A 68 -9.56 -10.54 -15.12
C LEU A 68 -8.75 -10.94 -13.89
N VAL A 69 -9.40 -11.30 -12.77
CA VAL A 69 -8.70 -11.90 -11.61
C VAL A 69 -8.02 -13.20 -12.02
N ASP A 70 -8.78 -14.09 -12.65
CA ASP A 70 -8.28 -15.41 -13.05
C ASP A 70 -7.24 -15.28 -14.17
N ALA A 71 -7.47 -14.37 -15.13
CA ALA A 71 -6.51 -14.07 -16.19
C ALA A 71 -5.17 -13.57 -15.64
N ALA A 72 -5.19 -12.65 -14.66
CA ALA A 72 -3.98 -12.11 -14.06
C ALA A 72 -3.17 -13.17 -13.31
N ILE A 73 -3.85 -14.12 -12.66
CA ILE A 73 -3.19 -15.20 -11.92
C ILE A 73 -2.70 -16.32 -12.86
N ALA A 74 -3.43 -16.61 -13.93
CA ALA A 74 -3.03 -17.61 -14.92
C ALA A 74 -1.83 -17.17 -15.77
N ASP A 75 -1.64 -15.86 -15.95
CA ASP A 75 -0.47 -15.30 -16.63
C ASP A 75 0.74 -15.21 -15.66
N PRO A 76 1.80 -16.03 -15.82
CA PRO A 76 2.99 -15.94 -14.98
C PRO A 76 3.78 -14.65 -15.20
N THR A 77 3.63 -13.98 -16.34
CA THR A 77 4.40 -12.76 -16.60
C THR A 77 3.94 -11.57 -15.75
N THR A 78 2.70 -11.58 -15.23
CA THR A 78 2.26 -10.59 -14.23
C THR A 78 3.03 -10.74 -12.92
N HIS A 79 3.43 -11.97 -12.58
CA HIS A 79 4.25 -12.23 -11.42
C HIS A 79 5.68 -11.71 -11.64
N ASP A 80 6.26 -12.02 -12.80
CA ASP A 80 7.63 -11.62 -13.15
C ASP A 80 7.77 -10.08 -13.17
N GLU A 81 6.77 -9.37 -13.69
CA GLU A 81 6.74 -7.91 -13.68
C GLU A 81 6.75 -7.34 -12.26
N VAL A 82 5.83 -7.80 -11.41
CA VAL A 82 5.73 -7.31 -10.01
C VAL A 82 7.01 -7.64 -9.24
N LEU A 83 7.61 -8.81 -9.47
CA LEU A 83 8.86 -9.19 -8.85
C LEU A 83 10.02 -8.30 -9.31
N ALA A 84 10.14 -8.04 -10.61
CA ALA A 84 11.17 -7.17 -11.16
C ALA A 84 11.02 -5.73 -10.64
N GLU A 85 9.79 -5.25 -10.45
CA GLU A 85 9.52 -3.92 -9.90
C GLU A 85 9.85 -3.82 -8.42
N HIS A 86 9.48 -4.85 -7.65
CA HIS A 86 9.88 -4.96 -6.26
C HIS A 86 11.41 -4.96 -6.13
N GLN A 87 12.10 -5.78 -6.93
CA GLN A 87 13.56 -5.88 -6.89
C GLN A 87 14.23 -4.55 -7.24
N ARG A 88 13.71 -3.81 -8.23
CA ARG A 88 14.22 -2.48 -8.57
C ARG A 88 14.18 -1.51 -7.39
N VAL A 89 13.12 -1.56 -6.58
CA VAL A 89 13.00 -0.72 -5.37
C VAL A 89 14.00 -1.17 -4.29
N ILE A 90 14.14 -2.48 -4.08
CA ILE A 90 15.09 -3.04 -3.10
C ILE A 90 16.54 -2.73 -3.49
N ASP A 91 16.90 -2.92 -4.76
CA ASP A 91 18.24 -2.63 -5.30
C ASP A 91 18.57 -1.13 -5.21
N GLY A 92 17.55 -0.28 -5.28
CA GLY A 92 17.66 1.16 -5.05
C GLY A 92 17.75 1.58 -3.58
N GLY A 93 17.77 0.62 -2.64
CA GLY A 93 17.83 0.88 -1.20
C GLY A 93 16.47 1.19 -0.55
N GLY A 94 15.37 1.01 -1.28
CA GLY A 94 14.02 1.15 -0.74
C GLY A 94 13.73 0.07 0.31
N TYR A 95 13.18 0.48 1.46
CA TYR A 95 12.91 -0.42 2.58
C TYR A 95 11.48 -0.31 3.14
N GLY A 96 10.64 0.57 2.57
CA GLY A 96 9.32 0.85 3.10
C GLY A 96 8.36 1.44 2.07
N VAL A 97 7.12 1.64 2.49
CA VAL A 97 6.07 2.25 1.66
C VAL A 97 5.54 3.54 2.31
N PRO A 98 5.28 4.61 1.54
CA PRO A 98 5.56 4.74 0.10
C PRO A 98 7.06 4.96 -0.19
N THR A 99 7.53 4.45 -1.32
CA THR A 99 8.81 4.85 -1.94
C THR A 99 8.49 5.52 -3.28
N LEU A 100 8.95 6.75 -3.44
CA LEU A 100 8.79 7.55 -4.67
C LEU A 100 10.07 7.46 -5.48
N VAL A 101 9.94 7.19 -6.78
CA VAL A 101 11.06 7.15 -7.73
C VAL A 101 10.90 8.31 -8.70
N PHE A 102 11.95 9.13 -8.84
CA PHE A 102 11.95 10.32 -9.69
C PHE A 102 12.64 10.06 -11.04
N PRO A 103 12.38 10.90 -12.08
CA PRO A 103 12.91 10.68 -13.43
C PRO A 103 14.44 10.62 -13.54
N ASP A 104 15.15 11.24 -12.61
CA ASP A 104 16.61 11.25 -12.50
C ASP A 104 17.17 10.04 -11.72
N GLY A 105 16.30 9.12 -11.30
CA GLY A 105 16.65 7.92 -10.56
C GLY A 105 16.73 8.11 -9.04
N GLN A 106 16.52 9.33 -8.53
CA GLN A 106 16.47 9.55 -7.08
C GLN A 106 15.26 8.84 -6.46
N MET A 107 15.43 8.36 -5.23
CA MET A 107 14.36 7.73 -4.46
C MET A 107 14.15 8.45 -3.13
N LEU A 108 12.90 8.73 -2.79
CA LEU A 108 12.51 9.27 -1.47
C LEU A 108 11.53 8.31 -0.79
N PHE A 109 11.78 8.00 0.48
CA PHE A 109 10.82 7.33 1.34
C PHE A 109 9.85 8.36 1.95
N GLY A 110 8.55 8.07 1.89
CA GLY A 110 7.50 8.98 2.32
C GLY A 110 6.91 9.83 1.18
N PRO A 111 6.15 10.91 1.51
CA PRO A 111 5.78 11.32 2.85
C PRO A 111 4.83 10.30 3.52
N VAL A 112 5.05 10.03 4.80
CA VAL A 112 4.18 9.13 5.58
C VAL A 112 3.12 9.97 6.28
N LEU A 113 1.87 9.83 5.84
CA LEU A 113 0.74 10.66 6.25
C LEU A 113 -0.37 9.81 6.89
N LEU A 114 -1.04 10.37 7.89
CA LEU A 114 -2.29 9.81 8.42
C LEU A 114 -3.51 10.36 7.68
N ASP A 115 -3.51 11.68 7.46
CA ASP A 115 -4.58 12.42 6.79
C ASP A 115 -3.95 13.24 5.65
N PRO A 116 -3.95 12.71 4.41
CA PRO A 116 -3.37 13.39 3.27
C PRO A 116 -4.13 14.70 2.96
N PRO A 117 -3.44 15.84 2.84
CA PRO A 117 -4.09 17.10 2.50
C PRO A 117 -4.63 17.09 1.07
N THR A 118 -5.58 17.99 0.78
CA THR A 118 -6.14 18.22 -0.55
C THR A 118 -5.93 19.66 -1.02
N GLY A 119 -6.17 19.92 -2.33
CA GLY A 119 -6.05 21.25 -2.92
C GLY A 119 -4.68 21.90 -2.75
N GLU A 120 -4.67 23.20 -2.47
CA GLU A 120 -3.43 23.98 -2.27
C GLU A 120 -2.51 23.41 -1.18
N ALA A 121 -3.08 22.78 -0.14
CA ALA A 121 -2.28 22.17 0.92
C ALA A 121 -1.52 20.93 0.42
N ALA A 122 -2.10 20.15 -0.49
CA ALA A 122 -1.42 19.03 -1.14
C ALA A 122 -0.25 19.50 -2.01
N VAL A 123 -0.48 20.55 -2.79
CA VAL A 123 0.56 21.16 -3.65
C VAL A 123 1.72 21.69 -2.80
N ARG A 124 1.43 22.40 -1.71
CA ARG A 124 2.48 22.87 -0.77
C ARG A 124 3.28 21.71 -0.17
N LEU A 125 2.62 20.63 0.24
CA LEU A 125 3.30 19.46 0.77
C LEU A 125 4.18 18.81 -0.31
N TRP A 126 3.68 18.68 -1.53
CA TRP A 126 4.43 18.14 -2.67
C TRP A 126 5.70 18.94 -2.93
N HIS A 127 5.63 20.28 -2.96
CA HIS A 127 6.81 21.12 -3.10
C HIS A 127 7.83 20.90 -1.97
N GLY A 128 7.36 20.71 -0.73
CA GLY A 128 8.22 20.40 0.41
C GLY A 128 8.93 19.04 0.26
N VAL A 129 8.25 18.03 -0.28
CA VAL A 129 8.84 16.72 -0.57
C VAL A 129 9.85 16.82 -1.70
N THR A 130 9.50 17.46 -2.82
CA THR A 130 10.40 17.52 -3.99
C THR A 130 11.60 18.44 -3.79
N ALA A 131 11.52 19.42 -2.88
CA ALA A 131 12.67 20.26 -2.54
C ALA A 131 13.87 19.44 -2.00
N TRP A 132 13.63 18.25 -1.44
CA TRP A 132 14.69 17.37 -0.96
C TRP A 132 15.60 16.86 -2.07
N LEU A 133 15.10 16.78 -3.31
CA LEU A 133 15.88 16.35 -4.48
C LEU A 133 17.05 17.30 -4.78
N GLU A 134 17.01 18.53 -4.24
CA GLU A 134 18.08 19.53 -4.38
C GLU A 134 19.22 19.34 -3.35
N PHE A 135 19.01 18.50 -2.33
CA PHE A 135 19.93 18.34 -1.19
C PHE A 135 20.41 16.88 -1.07
N PRO A 136 21.41 16.44 -1.86
CA PRO A 136 21.80 15.03 -1.97
C PRO A 136 22.39 14.41 -0.69
N HIS A 137 22.66 15.22 0.33
CA HIS A 137 23.20 14.78 1.63
C HIS A 137 22.20 14.91 2.79
N VAL A 138 20.92 15.18 2.49
CA VAL A 138 19.83 15.10 3.47
C VAL A 138 19.25 13.69 3.39
N PHE A 139 19.38 12.94 4.48
CA PHE A 139 18.97 11.54 4.50
C PHE A 139 17.68 11.29 5.29
N GLU A 140 17.41 12.08 6.34
CA GLU A 140 16.27 11.84 7.21
C GLU A 140 15.81 13.08 7.98
N LEU A 141 14.49 13.26 8.04
CA LEU A 141 13.78 14.23 8.87
C LEU A 141 12.48 13.56 9.27
N GLN A 142 12.32 13.34 10.56
CA GLN A 142 11.14 12.66 11.08
C GLN A 142 10.54 13.43 12.24
N ARG A 143 9.20 13.40 12.31
CA ARG A 143 8.46 13.83 13.49
C ARG A 143 8.35 12.66 14.46
N PRO A 144 8.85 12.76 15.71
CA PRO A 144 8.59 11.77 16.73
C PRO A 144 7.09 11.62 16.98
N LYS A 145 6.58 10.39 16.94
CA LYS A 145 5.17 10.11 17.23
C LYS A 145 4.92 10.18 18.74
N THR A 146 3.91 10.94 19.16
CA THR A 146 3.48 11.05 20.57
C THR A 146 2.39 10.01 20.86
N PRO A 147 2.04 9.76 22.14
CA PRO A 147 0.89 8.92 22.47
C PRO A 147 -0.42 9.40 21.82
N ALA A 148 -0.60 10.72 21.67
CA ALA A 148 -1.76 11.28 20.96
C ALA A 148 -1.75 10.92 19.47
N HIS A 149 -0.59 10.98 18.80
CA HIS A 149 -0.46 10.53 17.40
C HIS A 149 -0.79 9.03 17.28
N GLN A 150 -0.34 8.20 18.22
CA GLN A 150 -0.64 6.76 18.20
C GLN A 150 -2.14 6.47 18.33
N ARG A 151 -2.85 7.20 19.23
CA ARG A 151 -4.31 7.07 19.36
C ARG A 151 -5.05 7.51 18.09
N ALA A 152 -4.61 8.59 17.45
CA ALA A 152 -5.20 9.05 16.20
C ALA A 152 -5.01 8.01 15.08
N ILE A 153 -3.80 7.45 14.96
CA ILE A 153 -3.50 6.35 14.00
C ILE A 153 -4.40 5.14 14.27
N ALA A 154 -4.48 4.67 15.51
CA ALA A 154 -5.31 3.53 15.88
C ALA A 154 -6.81 3.76 15.58
N THR A 155 -7.29 4.98 15.74
CA THR A 155 -8.67 5.37 15.45
C THR A 155 -8.93 5.37 13.95
N ALA A 156 -8.06 6.01 13.16
CA ALA A 156 -8.22 6.11 11.72
C ALA A 156 -8.20 4.74 11.02
N PHE A 157 -7.29 3.85 11.44
CA PHE A 157 -7.17 2.52 10.87
C PHE A 157 -8.11 1.48 11.51
N ARG A 158 -9.06 1.89 12.35
CA ARG A 158 -9.96 0.97 13.06
C ARG A 158 -10.71 0.01 12.11
N PRO A 159 -11.30 0.44 10.98
CA PRO A 159 -11.98 -0.47 10.06
C PRO A 159 -11.06 -1.59 9.55
N TYR A 160 -9.84 -1.22 9.14
CA TYR A 160 -8.81 -2.18 8.73
C TYR A 160 -8.34 -3.10 9.86
N LEU A 161 -8.15 -2.55 11.06
CA LEU A 161 -7.67 -3.29 12.23
C LEU A 161 -8.70 -4.28 12.78
N ASP A 162 -9.98 -3.96 12.67
CA ASP A 162 -11.07 -4.81 13.14
C ASP A 162 -11.38 -5.93 12.12
N ALA A 163 -11.07 -5.71 10.83
CA ALA A 163 -11.30 -6.68 9.75
C ALA A 163 -10.18 -7.71 9.54
N ARG A 164 -8.99 -7.51 10.11
CA ARG A 164 -7.81 -8.38 9.87
C ARG A 164 -7.77 -9.60 10.81
N ASP A 165 -7.27 -10.71 10.28
CA ASP A 165 -7.14 -11.98 11.02
C ASP A 165 -5.77 -12.13 11.75
N TRP A 166 -4.97 -11.05 11.89
CA TRP A 166 -3.64 -11.11 12.54
C TRP A 166 -3.28 -9.83 13.33
N VAL A 167 -2.24 -9.92 14.18
CA VAL A 167 -1.80 -8.82 15.07
C VAL A 167 -0.65 -8.02 14.46
N SER A 168 -0.60 -6.71 14.74
CA SER A 168 0.52 -5.84 14.34
C SER A 168 1.77 -6.15 15.15
N ILE A 169 2.94 -6.16 14.51
CA ILE A 169 4.24 -6.19 15.20
C ILE A 169 4.98 -4.90 14.86
N ASN A 170 5.42 -4.16 15.88
CA ASN A 170 6.29 -3.00 15.72
C ASN A 170 7.56 -3.24 16.54
N ARG A 171 8.74 -3.24 15.90
CA ARG A 171 10.03 -3.46 16.56
C ARG A 171 10.08 -4.69 17.48
N GLY A 172 9.42 -5.78 17.07
CA GLY A 172 9.38 -7.03 17.83
C GLY A 172 8.29 -7.11 18.91
N GLU A 173 7.57 -6.02 19.17
CA GLU A 173 6.44 -6.01 20.10
C GLU A 173 5.11 -6.18 19.37
N VAL A 174 4.25 -7.05 19.90
CA VAL A 174 2.88 -7.23 19.43
C VAL A 174 2.05 -6.02 19.86
N ILE A 175 1.66 -5.17 18.90
CA ILE A 175 0.71 -4.09 19.17
C ILE A 175 -0.71 -4.65 19.02
N ASN A 176 -1.34 -4.89 20.16
CA ASN A 176 -2.76 -5.23 20.23
C ASN A 176 -3.57 -3.93 20.34
N PHE A 177 -4.35 -3.59 19.32
CA PHE A 177 -5.21 -2.39 19.31
C PHE A 177 -6.60 -2.64 19.94
N SER A 178 -6.78 -3.82 20.55
CA SER A 178 -8.02 -4.30 21.10
C SER A 178 -8.18 -3.88 22.58
N ARG A 179 -9.02 -2.86 22.77
CA ARG A 179 -9.53 -2.25 24.02
C ARG A 179 -8.59 -1.26 24.75
N PRO A 180 -9.09 -0.06 25.14
CA PRO A 180 -8.41 0.76 26.12
C PRO A 180 -8.40 0.02 27.46
N ASN A 181 -7.26 0.05 28.14
CA ASN A 181 -7.22 -0.31 29.55
C ASN A 181 -8.10 0.69 30.32
N PRO A 182 -9.05 0.27 31.16
CA PRO A 182 -9.87 1.20 31.94
C PRO A 182 -9.08 1.93 33.04
N GLU A 183 -7.80 1.63 33.21
CA GLU A 183 -6.89 2.31 34.14
C GLU A 183 -5.65 2.77 33.38
N GLY A 184 -5.59 4.06 33.05
CA GLY A 184 -4.46 4.70 32.36
C GLY A 184 -4.77 6.10 31.85
#